data_AF-A0A2H9LKV1-F1
#
_entry.id   AF-A0A2H9LKV1-F1
#
_cell.length_a   1.000
_cell.length_b   1.000
_cell.length_c   1.000
_cell.angle_alpha   90.00
_cell.angle_beta   90.00
_cell.angle_gamma   90.00
#
_symmetry.space_group_name_H-M   'P 1'
#
loop_
_entity.id
_entity.type
_entity.pdbx_description
1 polymer ?
#
loop_
_entity_poly.entity_id
_entity_poly.type
_entity_poly.pdbx_seq_one_letter_code
_entity_poly.pdbx_strand_id
1 'polypeptide(L)'
;MSWREHKVGRLKRHDWLKLHATVTSVLKAIPSMEVTDGEANDSPQLGNLLKTLDDVEAVAADSGYLSRRNCDLIEAIGAKPYIKPKKNIVIVRSHGSKAWKNMLLEYAEKPDDWNKIYHFRSSAETAFSAIKRKFGYQLSSIRRDFQRKELMTKVIAYNLNIVARITI
;
A
#
# COMPACT_ATOMS: atom_id res chain seq x y z
N MET A 1 -8.98 13.90 -44.73
CA MET A 1 -8.67 13.30 -43.41
C MET A 1 -8.25 14.43 -42.49
N SER A 2 -9.15 14.85 -41.59
CA SER A 2 -8.95 16.05 -40.76
C SER A 2 -8.15 15.71 -39.49
N TRP A 3 -6.98 16.36 -39.42
CA TRP A 3 -6.17 16.61 -38.23
C TRP A 3 -7.06 17.19 -37.12
N ARG A 4 -7.18 16.50 -35.97
CA ARG A 4 -7.86 17.08 -34.80
C ARG A 4 -6.88 17.88 -33.98
N GLU A 5 -7.25 19.15 -33.83
CA GLU A 5 -6.56 20.22 -33.16
C GLU A 5 -6.11 19.84 -31.73
N HIS A 6 -4.83 20.06 -31.46
CA HIS A 6 -4.29 20.16 -30.12
C HIS A 6 -4.91 21.37 -29.41
N LYS A 7 -5.93 21.13 -28.58
CA LYS A 7 -6.37 22.14 -27.60
C LYS A 7 -5.26 22.30 -26.54
N VAL A 8 -4.52 23.39 -26.66
CA VAL A 8 -3.68 23.95 -25.60
C VAL A 8 -4.61 24.34 -24.44
N GLY A 9 -4.51 23.66 -23.29
CA GLY A 9 -5.29 24.03 -22.11
C GLY A 9 -5.78 22.89 -21.22
N ARG A 10 -4.96 21.86 -20.98
CA ARG A 10 -5.06 21.04 -19.76
C ARG A 10 -3.76 20.28 -19.60
N LEU A 11 -3.05 20.47 -18.50
CA LEU A 11 -1.91 19.63 -18.11
C LEU A 11 -2.32 18.17 -18.31
N LYS A 12 -1.47 17.37 -18.99
CA LYS A 12 -1.67 15.93 -19.20
C LYS A 12 -2.01 15.33 -17.83
N ARG A 13 -3.28 15.00 -17.62
CA ARG A 13 -3.70 14.29 -16.42
C ARG A 13 -2.90 13.00 -16.40
N HIS A 14 -2.27 12.71 -15.27
CA HIS A 14 -1.49 11.50 -15.09
C HIS A 14 -2.39 10.29 -15.37
N ASP A 15 -2.24 9.67 -16.55
CA ASP A 15 -3.18 8.66 -17.04
C ASP A 15 -2.84 7.26 -16.51
N TRP A 16 -2.72 7.16 -15.19
CA TRP A 16 -2.49 5.90 -14.50
C TRP A 16 -3.41 5.75 -13.30
N LEU A 17 -3.63 4.49 -12.93
CA LEU A 17 -4.29 4.10 -11.69
C LEU A 17 -3.23 3.77 -10.64
N LYS A 18 -3.59 3.94 -9.37
CA LYS A 18 -2.82 3.47 -8.23
C LYS A 18 -3.45 2.20 -7.68
N LEU A 19 -2.62 1.21 -7.42
CA LEU A 19 -2.99 0.02 -6.66
C LEU A 19 -2.42 0.15 -5.25
N HIS A 20 -3.30 0.25 -4.27
CA HIS A 20 -2.98 0.12 -2.85
C HIS A 20 -3.28 -1.33 -2.46
N ALA A 21 -2.37 -1.98 -1.74
CA ALA A 21 -2.55 -3.38 -1.38
C ALA A 21 -1.85 -3.68 -0.07
N THR A 22 -2.47 -4.53 0.75
CA THR A 22 -1.79 -5.22 1.85
C THR A 22 -1.17 -6.50 1.32
N VAL A 23 0.01 -6.86 1.81
CA VAL A 23 0.74 -8.05 1.37
C VAL A 23 1.18 -8.85 2.59
N THR A 24 0.83 -10.13 2.62
CA THR A 24 1.30 -11.05 3.66
C THR A 24 2.81 -11.21 3.61
N SER A 25 3.48 -11.24 4.76
CA SER A 25 4.94 -11.27 4.82
C SER A 25 5.53 -12.59 4.32
N VAL A 26 4.87 -13.72 4.65
CA VAL A 26 5.30 -15.08 4.34
C VAL A 26 4.92 -15.48 2.91
N LEU A 27 3.63 -15.57 2.61
CA LEU A 27 3.14 -16.06 1.31
C LEU A 27 3.25 -15.04 0.18
N LYS A 28 3.41 -13.75 0.51
CA LYS A 28 3.31 -12.62 -0.43
C LYS A 28 1.94 -12.49 -1.11
N ALA A 29 0.91 -13.17 -0.61
CA ALA A 29 -0.47 -13.01 -1.06
C ALA A 29 -1.02 -11.61 -0.73
N ILE A 30 -1.97 -11.12 -1.55
CA ILE A 30 -2.65 -9.84 -1.38
C ILE A 30 -4.08 -10.07 -0.86
N PRO A 31 -4.32 -10.03 0.47
CA PRO A 31 -5.66 -10.26 1.01
C PRO A 31 -6.62 -9.09 0.80
N SER A 32 -6.11 -7.86 0.66
CA SER A 32 -6.91 -6.66 0.46
C SER A 32 -6.24 -5.69 -0.51
N MET A 33 -7.04 -5.04 -1.35
CA MET A 33 -6.60 -4.08 -2.36
C MET A 33 -7.63 -2.96 -2.57
N GLU A 34 -7.14 -1.80 -2.97
CA GLU A 34 -7.94 -0.63 -3.33
C GLU A 34 -7.32 0.03 -4.58
N VAL A 35 -8.16 0.43 -5.55
CA VAL A 35 -7.70 1.03 -6.81
C VAL A 35 -8.24 2.44 -6.96
N THR A 36 -7.33 3.41 -6.91
CA THR A 36 -7.67 4.84 -7.01
C THR A 36 -7.08 5.46 -8.28
N ASP A 37 -7.47 6.71 -8.55
CA ASP A 37 -6.79 7.52 -9.56
C ASP A 37 -5.37 7.92 -9.12
N GLY A 38 -4.51 8.23 -10.08
CA GLY A 38 -3.10 8.57 -9.85
C GLY A 38 -2.84 9.75 -8.91
N GLU A 39 -3.80 10.66 -8.78
CA GLU A 39 -3.73 11.86 -7.93
C GLU A 39 -4.18 11.59 -6.49
N ALA A 40 -4.79 10.43 -6.20
CA ALA A 40 -5.30 10.13 -4.87
C ALA A 40 -4.17 9.98 -3.85
N ASN A 41 -4.40 10.46 -2.64
CA ASN A 41 -3.46 10.30 -1.52
C ASN A 41 -3.45 8.86 -1.02
N ASP A 42 -2.24 8.38 -0.67
CA ASP A 42 -2.06 7.01 -0.21
C ASP A 42 -2.54 6.83 1.24
N SER A 43 -2.21 7.78 2.13
CA SER A 43 -2.50 7.69 3.57
C SER A 43 -3.95 7.33 3.90
N PRO A 44 -4.99 7.95 3.29
CA PRO A 44 -6.38 7.62 3.58
C PRO A 44 -6.80 6.19 3.19
N GLN A 45 -6.10 5.54 2.26
CA GLN A 45 -6.48 4.23 1.75
C GLN A 45 -6.21 3.10 2.74
N LEU A 46 -5.31 3.31 3.72
CA LEU A 46 -4.98 2.29 4.71
C LEU A 46 -6.23 1.79 5.44
N GLY A 47 -7.12 2.70 5.83
CA GLY A 47 -8.35 2.32 6.52
C GLY A 47 -9.26 1.42 5.68
N ASN A 48 -9.28 1.57 4.35
CA ASN A 48 -10.04 0.67 3.49
C ASN A 48 -9.39 -0.71 3.40
N LEU A 49 -8.06 -0.74 3.31
CA LEU A 49 -7.31 -2.00 3.22
C LEU A 49 -7.45 -2.86 4.47
N LEU A 50 -7.48 -2.25 5.66
CA LEU A 50 -7.53 -2.96 6.94
C LEU A 50 -8.92 -3.51 7.30
N LYS A 51 -10.00 -2.99 6.70
CA LYS A 51 -11.39 -3.33 7.09
C LYS A 51 -11.73 -4.81 7.07
N THR A 52 -11.14 -5.56 6.14
CA THR A 52 -11.46 -6.97 5.90
C THR A 52 -10.39 -7.90 6.44
N LEU A 53 -9.42 -7.38 7.18
CA LEU A 53 -8.33 -8.17 7.73
C LEU A 53 -8.61 -8.50 9.19
N ASP A 54 -8.45 -9.77 9.51
CA ASP A 54 -8.44 -10.36 10.84
C ASP A 54 -7.07 -11.00 11.11
N ASP A 55 -6.79 -11.24 12.40
CA ASP A 55 -5.57 -11.93 12.85
C ASP A 55 -4.25 -11.32 12.33
N VAL A 56 -4.15 -9.98 12.41
CA VAL A 56 -2.96 -9.24 11.97
C VAL A 56 -2.07 -8.91 13.17
N GLU A 57 -0.86 -9.47 13.19
CA GLU A 57 0.10 -9.17 14.27
C GLU A 57 0.72 -7.76 14.14
N ALA A 58 1.12 -7.39 12.93
CA ALA A 58 1.84 -6.16 12.67
C ALA A 58 1.65 -5.67 11.22
N VAL A 59 1.67 -4.36 11.04
CA VAL A 59 1.55 -3.72 9.72
C VAL A 59 2.74 -2.80 9.49
N ALA A 60 3.57 -3.11 8.49
CA ALA A 60 4.62 -2.22 8.02
C ALA A 60 4.19 -1.45 6.78
N ALA A 61 4.50 -0.15 6.74
CA ALA A 61 4.15 0.72 5.62
C ALA A 61 5.19 1.82 5.37
N ASP A 62 5.22 2.33 4.13
CA ASP A 62 6.09 3.44 3.76
C ASP A 62 5.62 4.76 4.39
N SER A 63 6.51 5.76 4.39
CA SER A 63 6.26 7.07 4.99
C SER A 63 5.11 7.87 4.35
N GLY A 64 4.64 7.45 3.17
CA GLY A 64 3.41 7.97 2.54
C GLY A 64 2.13 7.62 3.32
N TYR A 65 2.16 6.54 4.10
CA TYR A 65 1.07 6.14 5.01
C TYR A 65 1.23 6.70 6.43
N LEU A 66 2.30 7.44 6.70
CA LEU A 66 2.60 7.93 8.05
C LEU A 66 1.60 9.00 8.48
N SER A 67 0.69 8.63 9.38
CA SER A 67 -0.21 9.55 10.06
C SER A 67 -0.64 8.96 11.42
N ARG A 68 -1.03 9.82 12.36
CA ARG A 68 -1.56 9.40 13.66
C ARG A 68 -2.78 8.49 13.51
N ARG A 69 -3.73 8.93 12.68
CA ARG A 69 -4.92 8.17 12.33
C ARG A 69 -4.57 6.76 11.82
N ASN A 70 -3.54 6.64 10.99
CA ASN A 70 -3.15 5.34 10.45
C ASN A 70 -2.52 4.44 11.51
N CYS A 71 -1.73 4.99 12.44
CA CYS A 71 -1.25 4.23 13.59
C CYS A 71 -2.44 3.75 14.45
N ASP A 72 -3.41 4.62 14.72
CA ASP A 72 -4.60 4.28 15.52
C ASP A 72 -5.47 3.23 14.83
N LEU A 73 -5.62 3.30 13.50
CA LEU A 73 -6.36 2.29 12.73
C LEU A 73 -5.70 0.91 12.76
N ILE A 74 -4.35 0.86 12.77
CA ILE A 74 -3.61 -0.40 12.91
C ILE A 74 -3.78 -0.95 14.33
N GLU A 75 -3.65 -0.10 15.36
CA GLU A 75 -3.84 -0.52 16.76
C GLU A 75 -5.28 -0.99 17.03
N ALA A 76 -6.28 -0.36 16.39
CA ALA A 76 -7.68 -0.71 16.53
C ALA A 76 -8.04 -2.13 16.04
N ILE A 77 -7.26 -2.70 15.12
CA ILE A 77 -7.42 -4.10 14.68
C ILE A 77 -6.53 -5.07 15.48
N GLY A 78 -5.93 -4.62 16.58
CA GLY A 78 -5.04 -5.42 17.43
C GLY A 78 -3.60 -5.55 16.90
N ALA A 79 -3.27 -4.89 15.78
CA ALA A 79 -1.97 -5.00 15.15
C ALA A 79 -0.99 -3.92 15.65
N LYS A 80 0.31 -4.20 15.54
CA LYS A 80 1.36 -3.21 15.85
C LYS A 80 1.76 -2.39 14.62
N PRO A 81 1.77 -1.04 14.67
CA PRO A 81 2.19 -0.22 13.54
C PRO A 81 3.72 -0.13 13.40
N TYR A 82 4.22 -0.34 12.18
CA TYR A 82 5.61 -0.12 11.77
C TYR A 82 5.66 0.76 10.51
N ILE A 83 5.28 2.03 10.64
CA ILE A 83 5.29 2.97 9.51
C ILE A 83 6.58 3.77 9.53
N LYS A 84 7.31 3.82 8.39
CA LYS A 84 8.60 4.50 8.29
C LYS A 84 8.50 5.97 8.71
N PRO A 85 9.21 6.38 9.78
CA PRO A 85 9.26 7.79 10.17
C PRO A 85 9.89 8.65 9.08
N LYS A 86 9.43 9.90 8.96
CA LYS A 86 10.06 10.89 8.09
C LYS A 86 11.25 11.53 8.82
N LYS A 87 12.31 11.84 8.07
CA LYS A 87 13.55 12.45 8.61
C LYS A 87 13.33 13.77 9.36
N ASN A 88 12.23 14.47 9.10
CA ASN A 88 11.90 15.76 9.72
C ASN A 88 11.09 15.65 11.02
N ILE A 89 10.87 14.45 11.55
CA ILE A 89 10.20 14.28 12.85
C ILE A 89 11.22 14.51 13.95
N VAL A 90 11.22 15.72 14.50
CA VAL A 90 12.17 16.14 15.56
C VAL A 90 11.57 15.99 16.95
N ILE A 91 10.23 16.06 17.09
CA ILE A 91 9.54 16.00 18.39
C ILE A 91 8.40 14.99 18.32
N VAL A 92 8.45 13.99 19.22
CA VAL A 92 7.40 12.98 19.36
C VAL A 92 6.30 13.50 20.30
N ARG A 93 5.25 14.10 19.72
CA ARG A 93 4.02 14.45 20.46
C ARG A 93 2.89 13.49 20.10
N SER A 94 2.20 12.92 21.10
CA SER A 94 1.07 12.02 20.86
C SER A 94 -0.09 12.72 20.16
N HIS A 95 -0.50 13.90 20.64
CA HIS A 95 -1.75 14.56 20.22
C HIS A 95 -2.95 13.59 20.22
N GLY A 96 -3.11 12.83 21.30
CA GLY A 96 -4.19 11.86 21.46
C GLY A 96 -3.93 10.47 20.87
N SER A 97 -2.93 10.29 19.99
CA SER A 97 -2.57 8.97 19.45
C SER A 97 -1.45 8.33 20.27
N LYS A 98 -1.80 7.28 21.03
CA LYS A 98 -0.83 6.47 21.80
C LYS A 98 -0.03 5.56 20.86
N ALA A 99 -0.70 4.92 19.90
CA ALA A 99 -0.08 4.11 18.86
C ALA A 99 1.07 4.86 18.14
N TRP A 100 0.81 6.09 17.70
CA TRP A 100 1.81 6.95 17.06
C TRP A 100 3.01 7.23 17.95
N LYS A 101 2.75 7.64 19.20
CA LYS A 101 3.82 7.99 20.16
C LYS A 101 4.68 6.77 20.43
N ASN A 102 4.07 5.63 20.73
CA ASN A 102 4.78 4.38 21.03
C ASN A 102 5.62 3.92 19.85
N MET A 103 5.06 3.91 18.63
CA MET A 103 5.80 3.54 17.42
C MET A 103 7.06 4.39 17.22
N LEU A 104 6.94 5.72 17.40
CA LEU A 104 8.08 6.62 17.24
C LEU A 104 9.10 6.52 18.37
N LEU A 105 8.65 6.29 19.61
CA LEU A 105 9.56 6.05 20.73
C LEU A 105 10.36 4.77 20.53
N GLU A 106 9.71 3.69 20.12
CA GLU A 106 10.39 2.43 19.85
C GLU A 106 11.43 2.57 18.73
N TYR A 107 11.09 3.30 17.66
CA TYR A 107 12.05 3.63 16.60
C TYR A 107 13.24 4.45 17.12
N ALA A 108 13.01 5.40 18.04
CA ALA A 108 14.05 6.26 18.57
C ALA A 108 14.96 5.54 19.59
N GLU A 109 14.39 4.67 20.43
CA GLU A 109 15.11 3.93 21.47
C GLU A 109 15.95 2.79 20.89
N LYS A 110 15.41 2.05 19.92
CA LYS A 110 16.05 0.84 19.36
C LYS A 110 15.93 0.82 17.83
N PRO A 111 16.59 1.75 17.12
CA PRO A 111 16.45 1.87 15.66
C PRO A 111 16.86 0.60 14.91
N ASP A 112 17.92 -0.09 15.36
CA ASP A 112 18.40 -1.30 14.69
C ASP A 112 17.41 -2.46 14.79
N ASP A 113 16.85 -2.70 15.98
CA ASP A 113 15.84 -3.75 16.17
C ASP A 113 14.52 -3.41 15.46
N TRP A 114 14.14 -2.13 15.48
CA TRP A 114 12.98 -1.68 14.71
C TRP A 114 13.17 -1.91 13.21
N ASN A 115 14.36 -1.61 12.67
CA ASN A 115 14.68 -1.85 11.26
C ASN A 115 14.67 -3.33 10.91
N LYS A 116 15.16 -4.22 11.80
CA LYS A 116 15.09 -5.68 11.62
C LYS A 116 13.66 -6.15 11.39
N ILE A 117 12.72 -5.66 12.20
CA ILE A 117 11.29 -5.99 12.05
C ILE A 117 10.74 -5.34 10.78
N TYR A 118 10.96 -4.03 10.58
CA TYR A 118 10.46 -3.27 9.44
C TYR A 118 10.86 -3.86 8.07
N HIS A 119 11.94 -4.66 7.99
CA HIS A 119 12.35 -5.33 6.76
C HIS A 119 11.25 -6.20 6.11
N PHE A 120 10.27 -6.73 6.87
CA PHE A 120 9.19 -7.51 6.27
C PHE A 120 8.33 -6.71 5.29
N ARG A 121 8.39 -5.38 5.30
CA ARG A 121 7.77 -4.50 4.28
C ARG A 121 8.23 -4.82 2.85
N SER A 122 9.48 -5.28 2.67
CA SER A 122 10.01 -5.67 1.34
C SER A 122 9.18 -6.75 0.64
N SER A 123 8.32 -7.47 1.38
CA SER A 123 7.30 -8.37 0.86
C SER A 123 6.39 -7.70 -0.17
N ALA A 124 5.98 -6.45 0.09
CA ALA A 124 5.13 -5.71 -0.82
C ALA A 124 5.84 -5.44 -2.15
N GLU A 125 7.11 -5.00 -2.10
CA GLU A 125 7.93 -4.78 -3.31
C GLU A 125 8.08 -6.06 -4.14
N THR A 126 8.24 -7.20 -3.47
CA THR A 126 8.31 -8.51 -4.12
C THR A 126 7.00 -8.83 -4.86
N ALA A 127 5.86 -8.67 -4.20
CA ALA A 127 4.54 -8.92 -4.82
C ALA A 127 4.28 -7.98 -6.01
N PHE A 128 4.50 -6.67 -5.84
CA PHE A 128 4.34 -5.70 -6.92
C PHE A 128 5.29 -5.97 -8.10
N SER A 129 6.54 -6.35 -7.83
CA SER A 129 7.50 -6.75 -8.87
C SER A 129 7.03 -7.99 -9.63
N ALA A 130 6.52 -9.00 -8.93
CA ALA A 130 6.00 -10.22 -9.55
C ALA A 130 4.78 -9.93 -10.45
N ILE A 131 3.83 -9.10 -9.99
CA ILE A 131 2.67 -8.67 -10.77
C ILE A 131 3.12 -7.96 -12.05
N LYS A 132 4.01 -6.95 -11.92
CA LYS A 132 4.48 -6.17 -13.08
C LYS A 132 5.25 -7.01 -14.09
N ARG A 133 6.08 -7.96 -13.63
CA ARG A 133 6.82 -8.86 -14.52
C ARG A 133 5.89 -9.84 -15.24
N LYS A 134 4.87 -10.36 -14.56
CA LYS A 134 3.97 -11.37 -15.12
C LYS A 134 2.89 -10.79 -16.03
N PHE A 135 2.31 -9.64 -15.68
CA PHE A 135 1.14 -9.08 -16.36
C PHE A 135 1.40 -7.72 -17.02
N GLY A 136 2.65 -7.25 -16.99
CA GLY A 136 3.04 -5.94 -17.49
C GLY A 136 2.57 -4.77 -16.58
N TYR A 137 2.98 -3.56 -16.95
CA TYR A 137 2.58 -2.31 -16.28
C TYR A 137 1.42 -1.58 -16.98
N GLN A 138 1.05 -2.03 -18.18
CA GLN A 138 0.03 -1.40 -19.00
C GLN A 138 -1.36 -1.98 -18.73
N LEU A 139 -2.39 -1.17 -18.98
CA LEU A 139 -3.79 -1.59 -19.00
C LEU A 139 -4.29 -1.46 -20.44
N SER A 140 -4.96 -2.48 -20.95
CA SER A 140 -5.45 -2.52 -22.34
C SER A 140 -6.82 -1.86 -22.49
N SER A 141 -7.60 -1.80 -21.41
CA SER A 141 -8.94 -1.23 -21.41
C SER A 141 -8.92 0.28 -21.69
N ILE A 142 -9.82 0.75 -22.57
CA ILE A 142 -9.98 2.18 -22.87
C ILE A 142 -10.77 2.88 -21.76
N ARG A 143 -11.84 2.26 -21.28
CA ARG A 143 -12.72 2.85 -20.27
C ARG A 143 -12.13 2.69 -18.87
N ARG A 144 -12.20 3.76 -18.07
CA ARG A 144 -11.56 3.84 -16.74
C ARG A 144 -12.12 2.83 -15.72
N ASP A 145 -13.42 2.56 -15.76
CA ASP A 145 -14.06 1.54 -14.92
C ASP A 145 -13.56 0.13 -15.26
N PHE A 146 -13.35 -0.17 -16.55
CA PHE A 146 -12.75 -1.42 -17.00
C PHE A 146 -11.25 -1.50 -16.70
N GLN A 147 -10.50 -0.41 -16.79
CA GLN A 147 -9.10 -0.35 -16.35
C GLN A 147 -8.94 -0.74 -14.88
N ARG A 148 -9.83 -0.25 -14.00
CA ARG A 148 -9.83 -0.64 -12.57
C ARG A 148 -10.09 -2.13 -12.40
N LYS A 149 -11.11 -2.67 -13.08
CA LYS A 149 -11.43 -4.10 -13.05
C LYS A 149 -10.27 -4.94 -13.59
N GLU A 150 -9.65 -4.54 -14.69
CA GLU A 150 -8.49 -5.21 -15.27
C GLU A 150 -7.33 -5.29 -14.26
N LEU A 151 -7.02 -4.19 -13.58
CA LEU A 151 -5.98 -4.15 -12.56
C LEU A 151 -6.30 -5.06 -11.36
N MET A 152 -7.55 -5.06 -10.88
CA MET A 152 -7.99 -5.96 -9.82
C MET A 152 -7.91 -7.44 -10.25
N THR A 153 -8.30 -7.76 -11.49
CA THR A 153 -8.19 -9.12 -12.04
C THR A 153 -6.74 -9.59 -12.12
N LYS A 154 -5.79 -8.71 -12.45
CA LYS A 154 -4.35 -9.05 -12.41
C LYS A 154 -3.89 -9.43 -11.00
N VAL A 155 -4.39 -8.76 -9.96
CA VAL A 155 -4.11 -9.10 -8.55
C VAL A 155 -4.75 -10.43 -8.15
N ILE A 156 -6.00 -10.68 -8.55
CA ILE A 156 -6.68 -11.97 -8.30
C ILE A 156 -5.91 -13.11 -8.96
N ALA A 157 -5.53 -12.95 -10.24
CA ALA A 157 -4.73 -13.93 -10.96
C ALA A 157 -3.36 -14.15 -10.29
N TYR A 158 -2.72 -13.09 -9.77
CA TYR A 158 -1.50 -13.22 -8.97
C TYR A 158 -1.72 -14.10 -7.73
N ASN A 159 -2.77 -13.83 -6.94
CA ASN A 159 -3.07 -14.62 -5.74
C ASN A 159 -3.36 -16.09 -6.06
N LEU A 160 -4.09 -16.38 -7.13
CA LEU A 160 -4.32 -17.77 -7.59
C LEU A 160 -3.00 -18.49 -7.89
N ASN A 161 -2.02 -17.79 -8.46
CA ASN A 161 -0.69 -18.36 -8.68
C ASN A 161 0.11 -18.59 -7.40
N ILE A 162 -0.10 -17.76 -6.36
CA ILE A 162 0.51 -17.99 -5.04
C ILE A 162 -0.10 -19.24 -4.42
N VAL A 163 -1.43 -19.34 -4.38
CA VAL A 163 -2.14 -20.49 -3.80
C VAL A 163 -1.77 -21.79 -4.51
N ALA A 164 -1.71 -21.80 -5.84
CA ALA A 164 -1.33 -22.99 -6.62
C ALA A 164 0.11 -23.49 -6.37
N ARG A 165 0.97 -22.67 -5.72
CA ARG A 165 2.35 -23.06 -5.34
C ARG A 165 2.47 -23.51 -3.90
N ILE A 166 1.41 -23.35 -3.10
CA ILE A 166 1.37 -23.88 -1.74
C ILE A 166 1.09 -25.37 -1.89
N THR A 167 2.15 -26.16 -1.97
CA THR A 167 2.04 -27.61 -1.84
C THR A 167 1.63 -27.92 -0.41
N ILE A 168 0.47 -28.55 -0.23
CA ILE A 168 0.04 -29.17 1.03
C ILE A 168 0.76 -30.53 1.15
#